data_AF-A0A351BHU0-F1
#
_entry.id   AF-A0A351BHU0-F1
#
_cell.length_a   1.000
_cell.length_b   1.000
_cell.length_c   1.000
_cell.angle_alpha   90.00
_cell.angle_beta   90.00
_cell.angle_gamma   90.00
#
_symmetry.space_group_name_H-M   'P 1'
#
loop_
_entity.id
_entity.type
_entity.pdbx_description
1 polymer ?
#
loop_
_entity_poly.entity_id
_entity_poly.type
_entity_poly.pdbx_seq_one_letter_code
_entity_poly.pdbx_strand_id
1 'polypeptide(L)'
;DTFGTMNFTSDFQEKDIVFGGDKKLAKLIGEIETLFPLHKGISVQSECPIGLIGDDIEAVSKKAAKEMDKPIVPVRCEGFRGVSQSLGHHIANDSIRDWVLDKRDGQPFEATPYDVSIIGDYNIGGDAWASRILIEEMGLRVVSQWAGDGTLAEIEKTPKVKLNLLHCYRSMNYISRHMEEKYGIPWLEYNFFGPTKIAESLRAIAAHFDEHIKEGA
;
A
#
# COMPACT_ATOMS: atom_id res chain seq x y z
N ASP A 1 -9.53 2.32 13.07
CA ASP A 1 -9.35 3.75 12.74
C ASP A 1 -8.01 3.99 12.09
N THR A 2 -8.03 4.55 10.89
CA THR A 2 -6.85 5.04 10.16
C THR A 2 -6.66 6.52 10.53
N PHE A 3 -5.46 6.91 11.00
CA PHE A 3 -5.16 8.32 11.26
C PHE A 3 -4.93 9.05 9.93
N GLY A 4 -6.00 9.58 9.32
CA GLY A 4 -5.93 10.12 7.96
C GLY A 4 -5.39 11.55 7.82
N THR A 5 -5.35 12.35 8.90
CA THR A 5 -5.19 13.82 8.78
C THR A 5 -4.07 14.43 9.63
N MET A 6 -3.28 13.63 10.34
CA MET A 6 -2.17 14.12 11.16
C MET A 6 -0.90 14.32 10.32
N ASN A 7 -0.08 15.30 10.71
CA ASN A 7 1.26 15.49 10.15
C ASN A 7 2.32 15.11 11.19
N PHE A 8 3.09 14.06 10.91
CA PHE A 8 4.26 13.66 11.69
C PHE A 8 5.51 14.03 10.89
N THR A 9 6.40 14.81 11.50
CA THR A 9 7.64 15.26 10.86
C THR A 9 8.80 15.26 11.84
N SER A 10 10.00 15.01 11.33
CA SER A 10 11.24 15.17 12.08
C SER A 10 11.67 16.63 12.21
N ASP A 11 11.03 17.58 11.50
CA ASP A 11 11.28 19.03 11.58
C ASP A 11 12.78 19.37 11.58
N PHE A 12 13.45 19.04 10.49
CA PHE A 12 14.90 19.22 10.34
C PHE A 12 15.32 20.67 10.61
N GLN A 13 16.30 20.83 11.50
CA GLN A 13 16.96 22.09 11.79
C GLN A 13 18.37 22.08 11.19
N GLU A 14 19.05 23.22 11.19
CA GLU A 14 20.41 23.36 10.62
C GLU A 14 21.39 22.32 11.19
N LYS A 15 21.33 22.04 12.49
CA LYS A 15 22.18 21.01 13.13
C LYS A 15 21.93 19.61 12.55
N ASP A 16 20.71 19.29 12.12
CA ASP A 16 20.36 17.99 11.57
C ASP A 16 20.90 17.87 10.14
N ILE A 17 20.97 18.98 9.41
CA ILE A 17 21.65 19.06 8.10
C ILE A 17 23.17 18.89 8.26
N VAL A 18 23.77 19.55 9.24
CA VAL A 18 25.23 19.54 9.44
C VAL A 18 25.73 18.21 10.00
N PHE A 19 24.97 17.56 10.89
CA PHE A 19 25.42 16.39 11.63
C PHE A 19 24.66 15.10 11.32
N GLY A 20 23.69 15.13 10.40
CA GLY A 20 22.83 14.00 10.06
C GLY A 20 21.63 13.85 10.99
N GLY A 21 20.57 13.23 10.48
CA GLY A 21 19.28 13.07 11.13
C GLY A 21 19.02 11.70 11.76
N ASP A 22 19.86 10.69 11.50
CA ASP A 22 19.61 9.29 11.93
C ASP A 22 19.33 9.14 13.43
N LYS A 23 20.09 9.85 14.28
CA LYS A 23 19.88 9.84 15.74
C LYS A 23 18.54 10.47 16.13
N LYS A 24 18.14 11.54 15.44
CA LYS A 24 16.85 12.21 15.65
C LYS A 24 15.71 11.31 15.21
N LEU A 25 15.86 10.63 14.07
CA LEU A 25 14.89 9.67 13.56
C LEU A 25 14.68 8.50 14.54
N ALA A 26 15.75 7.90 15.06
CA ALA A 26 15.65 6.83 16.05
C ALA A 26 14.90 7.26 17.32
N LYS A 27 15.16 8.49 17.81
CA LYS A 27 14.44 9.07 18.95
C LYS A 27 12.96 9.30 18.63
N LEU A 28 12.67 9.86 17.45
CA LEU A 28 11.31 10.14 16.99
C LEU A 28 10.47 8.86 16.88
N ILE A 29 11.03 7.77 16.35
CA ILE A 29 10.35 6.48 16.29
C ILE A 29 9.98 5.98 17.70
N GLY A 30 10.89 6.11 18.67
CA GLY A 30 10.61 5.78 20.08
C GLY A 30 9.52 6.66 20.72
N GLU A 31 9.49 7.95 20.36
CA GLU A 31 8.44 8.88 20.80
C GLU A 31 7.07 8.51 20.22
N ILE A 32 7.01 8.11 18.94
CA ILE A 32 5.79 7.60 18.30
C ILE A 32 5.27 6.34 19.01
N GLU A 33 6.15 5.38 19.32
CA GLU A 33 5.76 4.17 20.06
C GLU A 33 5.15 4.51 21.43
N THR A 34 5.69 5.52 22.11
CA THR A 34 5.20 5.94 23.43
C THR A 34 3.87 6.67 23.34
N LEU A 35 3.72 7.60 22.41
CA LEU A 35 2.56 8.50 22.32
C LEU A 35 1.40 7.91 21.50
N PHE A 36 1.69 7.01 20.57
CA PHE A 36 0.71 6.39 19.66
C PHE A 36 0.82 4.86 19.67
N PRO A 37 0.75 4.19 20.82
CA PRO A 37 1.14 2.78 20.98
C PRO A 37 0.32 1.79 20.12
N LEU A 38 -0.88 2.19 19.68
CA LEU A 38 -1.75 1.38 18.83
C LEU A 38 -1.35 1.37 17.35
N HIS A 39 -0.35 2.17 16.94
CA HIS A 39 0.16 2.13 15.58
C HIS A 39 0.62 0.72 15.20
N LYS A 40 0.38 0.35 13.94
CA LYS A 40 0.67 -0.99 13.41
C LYS A 40 1.97 -1.05 12.60
N GLY A 41 2.65 0.07 12.46
CA GLY A 41 3.84 0.23 11.64
C GLY A 41 4.11 1.70 11.37
N ILE A 42 5.32 2.01 10.95
CA ILE A 42 5.77 3.37 10.62
C ILE A 42 6.42 3.33 9.24
N SER A 43 6.14 4.33 8.40
CA SER A 43 6.95 4.59 7.21
C SER A 43 7.78 5.85 7.40
N VAL A 44 9.03 5.84 6.94
CA VAL A 44 9.92 7.01 6.93
C VAL A 44 9.98 7.57 5.52
N GLN A 45 9.23 8.63 5.26
CA GLN A 45 9.14 9.27 3.94
C GLN A 45 10.26 10.31 3.81
N SER A 46 11.23 10.04 2.93
CA SER A 46 12.40 10.92 2.78
C SER A 46 12.05 12.21 2.02
N GLU A 47 12.37 13.36 2.61
CA GLU A 47 12.44 14.64 1.90
C GLU A 47 13.82 14.86 1.25
N CYS A 48 13.99 15.92 0.47
CA CYS A 48 15.21 16.18 -0.32
C CYS A 48 16.53 16.10 0.48
N PRO A 49 16.66 16.65 1.70
CA PRO A 49 17.96 16.67 2.37
C PRO A 49 18.51 15.28 2.73
N ILE A 50 17.63 14.31 3.00
CA ILE A 50 18.00 13.00 3.55
C ILE A 50 19.02 12.28 2.64
N GLY A 51 18.73 12.23 1.34
CA GLY A 51 19.62 11.60 0.36
C GLY A 51 20.88 12.40 0.06
N LEU A 52 20.85 13.73 0.25
CA LEU A 52 21.99 14.61 -0.02
C LEU A 52 23.04 14.58 1.08
N ILE A 53 22.62 14.45 2.34
CA ILE A 53 23.53 14.40 3.49
C ILE A 53 23.98 12.97 3.82
N GLY A 54 23.36 11.96 3.21
CA GLY A 54 23.79 10.57 3.33
C GLY A 54 23.32 9.87 4.61
N ASP A 55 22.19 10.29 5.19
CA ASP A 55 21.54 9.57 6.29
C ASP A 55 21.17 8.13 5.87
N ASP A 56 21.31 7.16 6.78
CA ASP A 56 21.03 5.73 6.57
C ASP A 56 19.72 5.32 7.27
N ILE A 57 18.60 5.75 6.69
CA ILE A 57 17.27 5.45 7.23
C ILE A 57 16.93 3.96 7.19
N GLU A 58 17.57 3.17 6.30
CA GLU A 58 17.40 1.72 6.24
C GLU A 58 18.00 1.04 7.47
N ALA A 59 19.20 1.45 7.90
CA ALA A 59 19.82 0.94 9.11
C ALA A 59 18.99 1.29 10.36
N VAL A 60 18.51 2.54 10.45
CA VAL A 60 17.63 2.98 11.54
C VAL A 60 16.33 2.18 11.56
N SER A 61 15.69 2.00 10.39
CA SER A 61 14.43 1.27 10.27
C SER A 61 14.56 -0.20 10.64
N LYS A 62 15.62 -0.90 10.18
CA LYS A 62 15.88 -2.30 10.55
C LYS A 62 16.07 -2.49 12.05
N LYS A 63 16.81 -1.58 12.67
CA LYS A 63 17.06 -1.62 14.12
C LYS A 63 15.75 -1.41 14.89
N ALA A 64 15.01 -0.36 14.57
CA ALA A 64 13.75 -0.03 15.23
C ALA A 64 12.69 -1.13 15.04
N ALA A 65 12.57 -1.69 13.82
CA ALA A 65 11.64 -2.77 13.53
C ALA A 65 11.91 -4.01 14.40
N LYS A 66 13.19 -4.36 14.59
CA LYS A 66 13.59 -5.47 15.45
C LYS A 66 13.31 -5.20 16.93
N GLU A 67 13.51 -3.97 17.39
CA GLU A 67 13.29 -3.58 18.80
C GLU A 67 11.80 -3.50 19.16
N MET A 68 10.96 -3.10 18.20
CA MET A 68 9.52 -2.89 18.42
C MET A 68 8.63 -4.04 17.98
N ASP A 69 9.16 -5.02 17.23
CA ASP A 69 8.39 -6.07 16.57
C ASP A 69 7.22 -5.53 15.71
N LYS A 70 7.51 -4.43 15.01
CA LYS A 70 6.57 -3.74 14.10
C LYS A 70 7.31 -3.36 12.81
N PRO A 71 6.63 -3.33 11.65
CA PRO A 71 7.25 -2.91 10.41
C PRO A 71 7.60 -1.42 10.46
N ILE A 72 8.87 -1.12 10.16
CA ILE A 72 9.38 0.24 9.94
C ILE A 72 9.90 0.28 8.50
N VAL A 73 9.24 1.04 7.65
CA VAL A 73 9.43 1.04 6.20
C VAL A 73 10.16 2.30 5.77
N PRO A 74 11.47 2.25 5.45
CA PRO A 74 12.18 3.38 4.87
C PRO A 74 11.76 3.57 3.40
N VAL A 75 11.41 4.80 3.04
CA VAL A 75 11.00 5.16 1.68
C VAL A 75 11.89 6.29 1.17
N ARG A 76 12.75 5.96 0.20
CA ARG A 76 13.68 6.91 -0.45
C ARG A 76 12.97 7.69 -1.55
N CYS A 77 11.98 8.48 -1.17
CA CYS A 77 11.14 9.29 -2.06
C CYS A 77 11.58 10.76 -2.13
N GLU A 78 12.89 11.04 -1.98
CA GLU A 78 13.41 12.40 -2.04
C GLU A 78 12.99 13.10 -3.34
N GLY A 79 12.50 14.34 -3.24
CA GLY A 79 11.86 15.05 -4.36
C GLY A 79 12.78 15.38 -5.54
N PHE A 80 14.10 15.25 -5.39
CA PHE A 80 15.05 15.37 -6.50
C PHE A 80 15.11 14.11 -7.39
N ARG A 81 14.52 12.99 -6.95
CA ARG A 81 14.53 11.74 -7.72
C ARG A 81 13.46 11.76 -8.80
N GLY A 82 13.86 11.38 -10.01
CA GLY A 82 12.94 11.29 -11.14
C GLY A 82 12.54 12.66 -11.66
N VAL A 83 11.36 12.74 -12.27
CA VAL A 83 10.88 13.94 -12.98
C VAL A 83 9.44 14.31 -12.65
N SER A 84 8.75 13.47 -11.87
CA SER A 84 7.36 13.65 -11.47
C SER A 84 7.01 12.68 -10.34
N GLN A 85 5.78 12.80 -9.83
CA GLN A 85 5.16 11.88 -8.86
C GLN A 85 5.26 10.39 -9.28
N SER A 86 5.37 10.13 -10.59
CA SER A 86 5.44 8.77 -11.15
C SER A 86 6.56 7.92 -10.56
N LEU A 87 7.76 8.49 -10.34
CA LEU A 87 8.85 7.71 -9.72
C LEU A 87 8.57 7.45 -8.23
N GLY A 88 7.94 8.40 -7.54
CA GLY A 88 7.47 8.21 -6.17
C GLY A 88 6.50 7.02 -6.05
N HIS A 89 5.60 6.83 -7.02
CA HIS A 89 4.75 5.64 -7.06
C HIS A 89 5.58 4.35 -7.11
N HIS A 90 6.55 4.27 -8.02
CA HIS A 90 7.41 3.10 -8.15
C HIS A 90 8.19 2.82 -6.87
N ILE A 91 8.83 3.84 -6.29
CA ILE A 91 9.57 3.73 -5.02
C ILE A 91 8.67 3.23 -3.88
N ALA A 92 7.44 3.74 -3.78
CA ALA A 92 6.49 3.32 -2.76
C ALA A 92 6.06 1.84 -2.96
N ASN A 93 5.82 1.41 -4.20
CA ASN A 93 5.49 0.01 -4.50
C ASN A 93 6.64 -0.93 -4.09
N ASP A 94 7.88 -0.57 -4.45
CA ASP A 94 9.08 -1.33 -4.11
C ASP A 94 9.30 -1.38 -2.60
N SER A 95 9.03 -0.29 -1.89
CA SER A 95 9.14 -0.24 -0.42
C SER A 95 8.14 -1.20 0.24
N ILE A 96 6.90 -1.26 -0.24
CA ILE A 96 5.91 -2.24 0.26
C ILE A 96 6.31 -3.67 -0.10
N ARG A 97 6.81 -3.90 -1.32
CA ARG A 97 7.33 -5.21 -1.75
C ARG A 97 8.40 -5.73 -0.80
N ASP A 98 9.40 -4.91 -0.49
CA ASP A 98 10.63 -5.35 0.20
C ASP A 98 10.48 -5.40 1.73
N TRP A 99 9.57 -4.60 2.29
CA TRP A 99 9.46 -4.41 3.75
C TRP A 99 8.16 -4.93 4.36
N VAL A 100 7.12 -5.20 3.56
CA VAL A 100 5.80 -5.57 4.05
C VAL A 100 5.30 -6.87 3.43
N LEU A 101 5.23 -6.93 2.10
CA LEU A 101 4.39 -7.92 1.40
C LEU A 101 4.84 -9.37 1.62
N ASP A 102 6.14 -9.62 1.70
CA ASP A 102 6.72 -10.96 1.89
C ASP A 102 6.77 -11.39 3.37
N LYS A 103 6.68 -10.45 4.32
CA LYS A 103 6.87 -10.72 5.75
C LYS A 103 5.75 -11.57 6.38
N ARG A 104 4.62 -11.72 5.68
CA ARG A 104 3.50 -12.58 6.10
C ARG A 104 3.27 -13.79 5.21
N ASP A 105 4.24 -14.13 4.37
CA ASP A 105 4.24 -15.40 3.67
C ASP A 105 4.09 -16.56 4.68
N GLY A 106 3.24 -17.54 4.34
CA GLY A 106 2.95 -18.70 5.20
C GLY A 106 1.93 -18.48 6.34
N GLN A 107 1.43 -17.26 6.58
CA GLN A 107 0.39 -17.04 7.60
C GLN A 107 -0.97 -17.62 7.16
N PRO A 108 -1.76 -18.21 8.09
CA PRO A 108 -3.05 -18.79 7.78
C PRO A 108 -4.03 -17.70 7.36
N PHE A 109 -4.81 -18.00 6.33
CA PHE A 109 -5.89 -17.15 5.83
C PHE A 109 -6.98 -18.05 5.28
N GLU A 110 -8.21 -17.86 5.74
CA GLU A 110 -9.39 -18.57 5.23
C GLU A 110 -9.77 -18.00 3.87
N ALA A 111 -9.11 -18.51 2.83
CA ALA A 111 -9.31 -18.08 1.46
C ALA A 111 -10.62 -18.63 0.88
N THR A 112 -11.25 -17.87 0.00
CA THR A 112 -12.36 -18.30 -0.85
C THR A 112 -11.95 -18.24 -2.33
N PRO A 113 -12.68 -18.91 -3.23
CA PRO A 113 -12.49 -18.73 -4.67
C PRO A 113 -12.87 -17.33 -5.18
N TYR A 114 -13.53 -16.51 -4.37
CA TYR A 114 -14.09 -15.20 -4.76
C TYR A 114 -13.33 -14.01 -4.15
N ASP A 115 -12.14 -14.25 -3.61
CA ASP A 115 -11.31 -13.22 -2.99
C ASP A 115 -10.66 -12.31 -4.03
N VAL A 116 -10.86 -11.00 -3.92
CA VAL A 116 -10.25 -9.99 -4.78
C VAL A 116 -9.63 -8.85 -3.98
N SER A 117 -8.73 -8.10 -4.61
CA SER A 117 -8.20 -6.84 -4.08
C SER A 117 -8.48 -5.69 -5.03
N ILE A 118 -8.89 -4.54 -4.49
CA ILE A 118 -8.93 -3.28 -5.22
C ILE A 118 -7.53 -2.65 -5.15
N ILE A 119 -6.92 -2.44 -6.31
CA ILE A 119 -5.56 -1.94 -6.45
C ILE A 119 -5.55 -0.57 -7.13
N GLY A 120 -4.95 0.43 -6.49
CA GLY A 120 -4.82 1.78 -7.05
C GLY A 120 -6.11 2.59 -7.00
N ASP A 121 -6.92 2.41 -5.96
CA ASP A 121 -8.01 3.31 -5.60
C ASP A 121 -7.69 3.97 -4.25
N TYR A 122 -7.67 5.29 -4.24
CA TYR A 122 -7.28 6.10 -3.08
C TYR A 122 -8.49 6.62 -2.28
N ASN A 123 -9.69 6.15 -2.61
CA ASN A 123 -10.93 6.45 -1.92
C ASN A 123 -11.22 7.96 -1.81
N ILE A 124 -10.92 8.71 -2.88
CA ILE A 124 -11.16 10.15 -2.91
C ILE A 124 -12.66 10.39 -2.78
N GLY A 125 -13.09 11.07 -1.72
CA GLY A 125 -14.52 11.34 -1.49
C GLY A 125 -15.41 10.09 -1.31
N GLY A 126 -14.83 8.91 -1.08
CA GLY A 126 -15.59 7.64 -0.95
C GLY A 126 -15.62 6.76 -2.20
N ASP A 127 -14.84 7.05 -3.23
CA ASP A 127 -14.80 6.30 -4.50
C ASP A 127 -14.58 4.78 -4.33
N ALA A 128 -13.64 4.38 -3.46
CA ALA A 128 -13.32 2.97 -3.25
C ALA A 128 -14.46 2.24 -2.52
N TRP A 129 -15.16 2.93 -1.60
CA TRP A 129 -16.32 2.36 -0.91
C TRP A 129 -17.48 2.11 -1.87
N ALA A 130 -17.78 3.05 -2.76
CA ALA A 130 -18.81 2.86 -3.79
C ALA A 130 -18.44 1.72 -4.75
N SER A 131 -17.17 1.64 -5.15
CA SER A 131 -16.65 0.55 -5.97
C SER A 131 -16.75 -0.80 -5.26
N ARG A 132 -16.38 -0.86 -3.98
CA ARG A 132 -16.44 -2.06 -3.13
C ARG A 132 -17.85 -2.62 -3.08
N ILE A 133 -18.85 -1.77 -2.84
CA ILE A 133 -20.25 -2.21 -2.74
C ILE A 133 -20.67 -2.97 -3.99
N LEU A 134 -20.40 -2.45 -5.19
CA LEU A 134 -20.76 -3.11 -6.44
C LEU A 134 -20.06 -4.46 -6.62
N ILE A 135 -18.78 -4.53 -6.24
CA ILE A 135 -17.99 -5.77 -6.33
C ILE A 135 -18.50 -6.83 -5.33
N GLU A 136 -18.89 -6.42 -4.12
CA GLU A 136 -19.44 -7.33 -3.11
C GLU A 136 -20.89 -7.74 -3.40
N GLU A 137 -21.72 -6.85 -3.94
CA GLU A 137 -23.08 -7.16 -4.41
C GLU A 137 -23.08 -8.16 -5.58
N MET A 138 -22.04 -8.13 -6.42
CA MET A 138 -21.79 -9.13 -7.48
C MET A 138 -21.41 -10.52 -6.91
N GLY A 139 -21.13 -10.63 -5.60
CA GLY A 139 -20.81 -11.88 -4.92
C GLY A 139 -19.32 -12.11 -4.64
N LEU A 140 -18.44 -11.15 -4.98
CA LEU A 140 -17.03 -11.24 -4.65
C LEU A 140 -16.73 -10.78 -3.22
N ARG A 141 -15.59 -11.19 -2.66
CA ARG A 141 -15.12 -10.75 -1.34
C ARG A 141 -13.91 -9.82 -1.50
N VAL A 142 -14.07 -8.55 -1.19
CA VAL A 142 -12.95 -7.58 -1.24
C VAL A 142 -12.09 -7.73 0.01
N VAL A 143 -10.94 -8.41 -0.14
CA VAL A 143 -9.99 -8.69 0.95
C VAL A 143 -9.16 -7.47 1.31
N SER A 144 -8.88 -6.60 0.34
CA SER A 144 -8.00 -5.45 0.52
C SER A 144 -8.30 -4.32 -0.46
N GLN A 145 -7.96 -3.09 -0.06
CA GLN A 145 -8.05 -1.88 -0.88
C GLN A 145 -6.73 -1.09 -0.77
N TRP A 146 -6.14 -0.76 -1.91
CA TRP A 146 -4.82 -0.12 -2.00
C TRP A 146 -4.94 1.28 -2.58
N ALA A 147 -4.80 2.35 -1.80
CA ALA A 147 -4.65 2.36 -0.34
C ALA A 147 -5.67 3.27 0.36
N GLY A 148 -6.70 3.74 -0.35
CA GLY A 148 -7.78 4.50 0.26
C GLY A 148 -8.52 3.67 1.30
N ASP A 149 -8.56 4.16 2.54
CA ASP A 149 -9.07 3.42 3.72
C ASP A 149 -8.38 2.07 4.00
N GLY A 150 -7.25 1.80 3.33
CA GLY A 150 -6.54 0.53 3.46
C GLY A 150 -5.83 0.39 4.80
N THR A 151 -5.87 -0.81 5.38
CA THR A 151 -5.07 -1.16 6.55
C THR A 151 -3.85 -1.99 6.18
N LEU A 152 -2.81 -1.92 7.01
CA LEU A 152 -1.63 -2.78 6.84
C LEU A 152 -2.00 -4.27 6.83
N ALA A 153 -2.95 -4.67 7.68
CA ALA A 153 -3.40 -6.06 7.77
C ALA A 153 -4.09 -6.55 6.49
N GLU A 154 -4.75 -5.67 5.74
CA GLU A 154 -5.33 -5.98 4.43
C GLU A 154 -4.23 -6.09 3.36
N ILE A 155 -3.30 -5.12 3.33
CA ILE A 155 -2.13 -5.15 2.45
C ILE A 155 -1.38 -6.48 2.57
N GLU A 156 -1.10 -6.93 3.80
CA GLU A 156 -0.43 -8.20 4.10
C GLU A 156 -1.22 -9.46 3.68
N LYS A 157 -2.55 -9.37 3.52
CA LYS A 157 -3.42 -10.47 3.06
C LYS A 157 -3.59 -10.50 1.54
N THR A 158 -3.24 -9.42 0.84
CA THR A 158 -3.36 -9.30 -0.62
C THR A 158 -2.72 -10.48 -1.38
N PRO A 159 -1.56 -11.03 -0.97
CA PRO A 159 -0.98 -12.22 -1.62
C PRO A 159 -1.83 -13.50 -1.57
N LYS A 160 -3.02 -13.48 -0.96
CA LYS A 160 -3.94 -14.64 -0.85
C LYS A 160 -5.16 -14.54 -1.78
N VAL A 161 -5.36 -13.41 -2.44
CA VAL A 161 -6.51 -13.17 -3.32
C VAL A 161 -6.39 -13.96 -4.63
N LYS A 162 -7.48 -14.03 -5.39
CA LYS A 162 -7.56 -14.74 -6.69
C LYS A 162 -7.41 -13.81 -7.88
N LEU A 163 -7.72 -12.52 -7.70
CA LEU A 163 -7.60 -11.51 -8.75
C LEU A 163 -7.32 -10.13 -8.13
N ASN A 164 -6.38 -9.40 -8.73
CA ASN A 164 -6.10 -8.00 -8.43
C ASN A 164 -6.85 -7.09 -9.43
N LEU A 165 -7.70 -6.21 -8.94
CA LEU A 165 -8.50 -5.27 -9.73
C LEU A 165 -7.77 -3.93 -9.78
N LEU A 166 -7.11 -3.61 -10.89
CA LEU A 166 -6.23 -2.45 -11.01
C LEU A 166 -6.97 -1.25 -11.61
N HIS A 167 -7.30 -0.26 -10.77
CA HIS A 167 -7.95 0.98 -11.22
C HIS A 167 -6.91 1.99 -11.73
N CYS A 168 -6.06 2.53 -10.84
CA CYS A 168 -4.96 3.40 -11.25
C CYS A 168 -3.77 2.58 -11.75
N TYR A 169 -3.78 2.23 -13.03
CA TYR A 169 -2.66 1.53 -13.67
C TYR A 169 -1.32 2.22 -13.39
N ARG A 170 -1.24 3.55 -13.53
CA ARG A 170 0.04 4.27 -13.46
C ARG A 170 0.76 4.09 -12.13
N SER A 171 0.03 4.14 -11.02
CA SER A 171 0.64 4.11 -9.70
C SER A 171 0.93 2.70 -9.19
N MET A 172 0.12 1.70 -9.56
CA MET A 172 0.17 0.37 -8.92
C MET A 172 0.40 -0.81 -9.87
N ASN A 173 0.68 -0.58 -11.17
CA ASN A 173 1.08 -1.69 -12.06
C ASN A 173 2.36 -2.40 -11.58
N TYR A 174 3.25 -1.71 -10.86
CA TYR A 174 4.52 -2.28 -10.37
C TYR A 174 4.25 -3.43 -9.39
N ILE A 175 3.47 -3.17 -8.34
CA ILE A 175 3.12 -4.21 -7.35
C ILE A 175 2.18 -5.27 -7.93
N SER A 176 1.32 -4.90 -8.89
CA SER A 176 0.45 -5.86 -9.57
C SER A 176 1.25 -6.89 -10.37
N ARG A 177 2.24 -6.43 -11.17
CA ARG A 177 3.18 -7.29 -11.90
C ARG A 177 4.00 -8.16 -10.94
N HIS A 178 4.51 -7.57 -9.86
CA HIS A 178 5.24 -8.34 -8.84
C HIS A 178 4.38 -9.46 -8.22
N MET A 179 3.12 -9.18 -7.90
CA MET A 179 2.22 -10.19 -7.33
C MET A 179 1.87 -11.30 -8.34
N GLU A 180 1.76 -10.98 -9.62
CA GLU A 180 1.61 -11.96 -10.68
C GLU A 180 2.87 -12.84 -10.80
N GLU A 181 4.06 -12.24 -10.85
CA GLU A 181 5.33 -12.96 -10.97
C GLU A 181 5.64 -13.85 -9.77
N LYS A 182 5.43 -13.36 -8.54
CA LYS A 182 5.79 -14.06 -7.30
C LYS A 182 4.71 -15.03 -6.83
N TYR A 183 3.44 -14.64 -6.91
CA TYR A 183 2.32 -15.39 -6.32
C TYR A 183 1.37 -15.98 -7.37
N GLY A 184 1.56 -15.70 -8.66
CA GLY A 184 0.67 -16.17 -9.73
C GLY A 184 -0.70 -15.50 -9.73
N ILE A 185 -0.86 -14.35 -9.06
CA ILE A 185 -2.15 -13.66 -8.94
C ILE A 185 -2.35 -12.78 -10.17
N PRO A 186 -3.32 -13.09 -11.06
CA PRO A 186 -3.58 -12.25 -12.22
C PRO A 186 -4.07 -10.86 -11.79
N TRP A 187 -3.94 -9.89 -12.69
CA TRP A 187 -4.52 -8.56 -12.52
C TRP A 187 -5.30 -8.13 -13.76
N LEU A 188 -6.33 -7.31 -13.55
CA LEU A 188 -7.21 -6.80 -14.60
C LEU A 188 -7.37 -5.28 -14.43
N GLU A 189 -7.11 -4.52 -15.48
CA GLU A 189 -7.48 -3.10 -15.51
C GLU A 189 -9.00 -2.94 -15.61
N TYR A 190 -9.57 -2.04 -14.81
CA TYR A 190 -11.00 -1.75 -14.83
C TYR A 190 -11.27 -0.25 -14.64
N ASN A 191 -12.49 0.19 -14.92
CA ASN A 191 -12.87 1.60 -14.86
C ASN A 191 -14.30 1.78 -14.34
N PHE A 192 -14.44 2.40 -13.17
CA PHE A 192 -15.74 2.69 -12.55
C PHE A 192 -16.22 4.14 -12.72
N PHE A 193 -15.75 4.83 -13.77
CA PHE A 193 -16.27 6.15 -14.14
C PHE A 193 -17.39 6.07 -15.17
N GLY A 194 -18.63 6.28 -14.68
CA GLY A 194 -19.83 6.34 -15.49
C GLY A 194 -20.43 4.96 -15.81
N PRO A 195 -21.76 4.89 -16.02
CA PRO A 195 -22.50 3.62 -16.03
C PRO A 195 -22.02 2.66 -17.13
N THR A 196 -21.65 3.16 -18.30
CA THR A 196 -21.15 2.34 -19.41
C THR A 196 -19.89 1.58 -19.02
N LYS A 197 -18.91 2.27 -18.40
CA LYS A 197 -17.63 1.67 -18.02
C LYS A 197 -17.74 0.80 -16.79
N ILE A 198 -18.61 1.16 -15.84
CA ILE A 198 -18.94 0.31 -14.70
C ILE A 198 -19.51 -1.03 -15.18
N ALA A 199 -20.54 -1.04 -16.03
CA ALA A 199 -21.15 -2.27 -16.52
C ALA A 199 -20.19 -3.12 -17.37
N GLU A 200 -19.35 -2.50 -18.20
CA GLU A 200 -18.30 -3.19 -18.96
C GLU A 200 -17.28 -3.85 -18.02
N SER A 201 -16.85 -3.12 -16.99
CA SER A 201 -15.87 -3.59 -16.01
C SER A 201 -16.41 -4.71 -15.13
N LEU A 202 -17.64 -4.61 -14.61
CA LEU A 202 -18.27 -5.66 -13.80
C LEU A 202 -18.34 -6.98 -14.56
N ARG A 203 -18.79 -6.95 -15.82
CA ARG A 203 -18.83 -8.15 -16.68
C ARG A 203 -17.44 -8.70 -16.99
N ALA A 204 -16.46 -7.83 -17.23
CA ALA A 204 -15.08 -8.26 -17.46
C ALA A 204 -14.50 -8.95 -16.22
N ILE A 205 -14.73 -8.39 -15.02
CA ILE A 205 -14.32 -8.99 -13.75
C ILE A 205 -15.00 -10.35 -13.56
N ALA A 206 -16.33 -10.41 -13.71
CA ALA A 206 -17.10 -11.63 -13.51
C ALA A 206 -16.69 -12.76 -14.47
N ALA A 207 -16.22 -12.43 -15.68
CA ALA A 207 -15.72 -13.42 -16.64
C ALA A 207 -14.50 -14.22 -16.15
N HIS A 208 -13.78 -13.75 -15.12
CA HIS A 208 -12.69 -14.48 -14.47
C HIS A 208 -13.17 -15.52 -13.44
N PHE A 209 -14.47 -15.57 -13.15
CA PHE A 209 -15.08 -16.45 -12.13
C PHE A 209 -16.13 -17.37 -12.76
N ASP A 210 -16.89 -18.07 -11.90
CA ASP A 210 -17.93 -19.02 -12.31
C ASP A 210 -19.25 -18.33 -12.69
N GLU A 211 -20.24 -19.12 -13.11
CA GLU A 211 -21.56 -18.62 -13.52
C GLU A 211 -22.29 -17.89 -12.39
N HIS A 212 -22.04 -18.22 -11.12
CA HIS A 212 -22.68 -17.55 -10.00
C HIS A 212 -22.28 -16.07 -9.93
N ILE A 213 -20.98 -15.77 -10.11
CA ILE A 213 -20.50 -14.38 -10.15
C ILE A 213 -20.97 -13.67 -11.43
N LYS A 214 -21.06 -14.39 -12.56
CA LYS A 214 -21.55 -13.82 -13.83
C LYS A 214 -23.02 -13.41 -13.79
N GLU A 215 -23.86 -14.14 -13.06
CA GLU A 215 -25.27 -13.79 -12.87
C GLU A 215 -25.46 -12.51 -12.02
N GLY A 216 -24.47 -12.17 -11.17
CA GLY A 216 -24.48 -10.98 -10.34
C GLY A 216 -23.97 -9.70 -11.01
N ALA A 217 -23.48 -9.77 -12.26
CA ALA A 217 -22.78 -8.69 -12.98
C ALA A 217 -23.63 -7.97 -14.03
#